data_AF-A0A6I6CJ09-F1
#
_entry.id   AF-A0A6I6CJ09-F1
#
_cell.length_a   1.000
_cell.length_b   1.000
_cell.length_c   1.000
_cell.angle_alpha   90.00
_cell.angle_beta   90.00
_cell.angle_gamma   90.00
#
_symmetry.space_group_name_H-M   'P 1'
#
loop_
_entity.id
_entity.type
_entity.pdbx_description
1 polymer ?
#
loop_
_entity_poly.entity_id
_entity_poly.type
_entity_poly.pdbx_seq_one_letter_code
_entity_poly.pdbx_strand_id
1 'polypeptide(L)'
;MIHFRKYYSSLATLTLLTSLALIVTSNVPLPLILALATLSILVLALSCKIISNNVELEAKVKGQLEHKEEMLSLEHQELRDENTRLNERVDSLMEELCQCKLESEKNKLCLKSEYEDELRLRLEYEDELNLELEHKSREASSLRTQLTMLRKKVEVEEVKQLKTLESEEQHESSESDIEELEKKLCQSEKEKKELEGKVSDERQKRTDLESKVDKLCTKEKEYLSKIKELEKESLSLQKEEKESDNTLTTVNDDRDNKVKELNSSLLKQSSQIEQLQKALLEKKKEEVLFLQRMIEYVTDEVEKLVRENEVIRDDDKKVILQVIQATKSVLVEEAAQYLPGETSVPSFVEDPGYTSICSTLINS
;
A
#
# COMPACT_ATOMS: atom_id res chain seq x y z
N MET A 1 -104.52 144.08 11.36
CA MET A 1 -104.76 144.71 12.69
C MET A 1 -105.15 146.21 12.62
N ILE A 2 -104.59 147.02 11.70
CA ILE A 2 -104.87 148.48 11.62
C ILE A 2 -106.24 148.82 10.99
N HIS A 3 -106.75 148.00 10.05
CA HIS A 3 -108.03 148.27 9.39
C HIS A 3 -109.29 147.97 10.24
N PHE A 4 -109.19 147.09 11.26
CA PHE A 4 -110.36 146.68 12.03
C PHE A 4 -110.74 147.67 13.13
N ARG A 5 -109.78 148.36 13.75
CA ARG A 5 -110.04 149.34 14.82
C ARG A 5 -110.87 150.54 14.33
N LYS A 6 -110.77 150.89 13.05
CA LYS A 6 -111.58 151.95 12.41
C LYS A 6 -113.03 151.54 12.18
N TYR A 7 -113.30 150.28 11.79
CA TYR A 7 -114.67 149.80 11.56
C TYR A 7 -115.48 149.68 12.85
N TYR A 8 -114.86 149.26 13.96
CA TYR A 8 -115.56 149.16 15.25
C TYR A 8 -115.95 150.53 15.83
N SER A 9 -115.07 151.53 15.71
CA SER A 9 -115.37 152.87 16.19
C SER A 9 -116.50 153.51 15.38
N SER A 10 -116.55 153.27 14.06
CA SER A 10 -117.61 153.83 13.21
C SER A 10 -118.95 153.11 13.40
N LEU A 11 -118.94 151.80 13.63
CA LEU A 11 -120.15 151.02 13.85
C LEU A 11 -120.76 151.29 15.23
N ALA A 12 -119.93 151.37 16.29
CA ALA A 12 -120.40 151.76 17.63
C ALA A 12 -121.03 153.16 17.63
N THR A 13 -120.43 154.12 16.90
CA THR A 13 -121.04 155.44 16.71
C THR A 13 -122.33 155.38 15.90
N LEU A 14 -122.41 154.50 14.89
CA LEU A 14 -123.63 154.34 14.09
C LEU A 14 -124.76 153.73 14.93
N THR A 15 -124.48 152.74 15.78
CA THR A 15 -125.48 152.13 16.68
C THR A 15 -125.95 153.14 17.74
N LEU A 16 -125.05 153.97 18.27
CA LEU A 16 -125.42 155.09 19.15
C LEU A 16 -126.30 156.11 18.43
N LEU A 17 -125.95 156.49 17.20
CA LEU A 17 -126.71 157.42 16.36
C LEU A 17 -128.08 156.87 15.96
N THR A 18 -128.20 155.59 15.63
CA THR A 18 -129.50 154.97 15.30
C THR A 18 -130.35 154.75 16.54
N SER A 19 -129.76 154.45 17.70
CA SER A 19 -130.47 154.41 18.99
C SER A 19 -131.01 155.79 19.36
N LEU A 20 -130.20 156.83 19.18
CA LEU A 20 -130.58 158.23 19.43
C LEU A 20 -131.65 158.69 18.43
N ALA A 21 -131.52 158.32 17.16
CA ALA A 21 -132.50 158.61 16.13
C ALA A 21 -133.84 157.89 16.40
N LEU A 22 -133.83 156.64 16.87
CA LEU A 22 -135.06 155.91 17.23
C LEU A 22 -135.77 156.50 18.44
N ILE A 23 -135.04 157.03 19.43
CA ILE A 23 -135.59 157.79 20.57
C ILE A 23 -136.26 159.09 20.10
N VAL A 24 -135.69 159.76 19.09
CA VAL A 24 -136.15 161.07 18.59
C VAL A 24 -137.29 160.94 17.57
N THR A 25 -137.35 159.84 16.83
CA THR A 25 -138.26 159.72 15.67
C THR A 25 -139.43 158.76 15.87
N SER A 26 -139.48 157.99 16.96
CA SER A 26 -140.52 156.98 17.15
C SER A 26 -140.97 156.86 18.61
N ASN A 27 -142.29 156.72 18.83
CA ASN A 27 -142.94 156.45 20.12
C ASN A 27 -142.63 155.03 20.65
N VAL A 28 -141.42 154.54 20.43
CA VAL A 28 -141.00 153.18 20.82
C VAL A 28 -140.57 153.22 22.28
N PRO A 29 -141.11 152.32 23.14
CA PRO A 29 -140.81 152.32 24.56
C PRO A 29 -139.31 152.09 24.79
N LEU A 30 -138.70 152.99 25.56
CA LEU A 30 -137.27 153.01 25.92
C LEU A 30 -136.70 151.63 26.31
N PRO A 31 -137.42 150.74 27.05
CA PRO A 31 -136.93 149.41 27.37
C PRO A 31 -136.66 148.52 26.15
N LEU A 32 -137.45 148.66 25.07
CA LEU A 32 -137.29 147.87 23.85
C LEU A 32 -136.08 148.33 23.03
N ILE A 33 -135.86 149.66 22.95
CA ILE A 33 -134.66 150.23 22.32
C ILE A 33 -133.41 149.81 23.09
N LEU A 34 -133.46 149.85 24.42
CA LEU A 34 -132.36 149.42 25.28
C LEU A 34 -132.11 147.91 25.16
N ALA A 35 -133.16 147.08 25.06
CA ALA A 35 -133.04 145.64 24.83
C ALA A 35 -132.43 145.32 23.44
N LEU A 36 -132.84 146.03 22.39
CA LEU A 36 -132.24 145.89 21.06
C LEU A 36 -130.80 146.38 21.02
N ALA A 37 -130.48 147.49 21.69
CA ALA A 37 -129.11 147.99 21.79
C ALA A 37 -128.23 147.02 22.58
N THR A 38 -128.71 146.47 23.69
CA THR A 38 -127.98 145.47 24.48
C THR A 38 -127.83 144.14 23.74
N LEU A 39 -128.86 143.66 23.02
CA LEU A 39 -128.75 142.50 22.12
C LEU A 39 -127.80 142.77 20.95
N SER A 40 -127.84 143.95 20.35
CA SER A 40 -126.93 144.34 19.27
C SER A 40 -125.49 144.38 19.76
N ILE A 41 -125.24 144.97 20.95
CA ILE A 41 -123.92 144.97 21.61
C ILE A 41 -123.50 143.55 21.97
N LEU A 42 -124.41 142.69 22.45
CA LEU A 42 -124.10 141.30 22.80
C LEU A 42 -123.78 140.47 21.55
N VAL A 43 -124.54 140.63 20.47
CA VAL A 43 -124.26 140.01 19.17
C VAL A 43 -122.94 140.54 18.61
N LEU A 44 -122.65 141.83 18.76
CA LEU A 44 -121.35 142.38 18.38
C LEU A 44 -120.23 141.77 19.22
N ALA A 45 -120.38 141.67 20.54
CA ALA A 45 -119.39 141.12 21.46
C ALA A 45 -119.15 139.63 21.20
N LEU A 46 -120.21 138.86 20.96
CA LEU A 46 -120.12 137.44 20.57
C LEU A 46 -119.47 137.29 19.18
N SER A 47 -119.82 138.15 18.22
CA SER A 47 -119.20 138.16 16.89
C SER A 47 -117.73 138.53 16.97
N CYS A 48 -117.36 139.52 17.79
CA CYS A 48 -115.96 139.87 18.07
C CYS A 48 -115.22 138.69 18.70
N LYS A 49 -115.85 137.99 19.65
CA LYS A 49 -115.26 136.82 20.32
C LYS A 49 -115.09 135.65 19.34
N ILE A 50 -116.06 135.37 18.48
CA ILE A 50 -115.98 134.33 17.46
C ILE A 50 -114.90 134.68 16.43
N ILE A 51 -114.88 135.92 15.94
CA ILE A 51 -113.86 136.38 14.99
C ILE A 51 -112.46 136.32 15.64
N SER A 52 -112.32 136.79 16.87
CA SER A 52 -111.05 136.71 17.61
C SER A 52 -110.60 135.27 17.80
N ASN A 53 -111.51 134.37 18.20
CA ASN A 53 -111.21 132.96 18.36
C ASN A 53 -110.86 132.30 17.03
N ASN A 54 -111.53 132.66 15.93
CA ASN A 54 -111.23 132.14 14.60
C ASN A 54 -109.88 132.62 14.09
N VAL A 55 -109.54 133.90 14.32
CA VAL A 55 -108.20 134.44 13.99
C VAL A 55 -107.11 133.76 14.82
N GLU A 56 -107.37 133.51 16.10
CA GLU A 56 -106.44 132.76 16.97
C GLU A 56 -106.30 131.31 16.52
N LEU A 57 -107.39 130.66 16.13
CA LEU A 57 -107.39 129.29 15.61
C LEU A 57 -106.68 129.20 14.26
N GLU A 58 -106.93 130.13 13.35
CA GLU A 58 -106.27 130.20 12.05
C GLU A 58 -104.77 130.44 12.21
N ALA A 59 -104.37 131.31 13.14
CA ALA A 59 -102.96 131.51 13.48
C ALA A 59 -102.31 130.24 14.07
N LYS A 60 -103.03 129.51 14.95
CA LYS A 60 -102.55 128.22 15.49
C LYS A 60 -102.44 127.14 14.43
N VAL A 61 -103.44 126.99 13.56
CA VAL A 61 -103.45 126.01 12.47
C VAL A 61 -102.35 126.33 11.47
N LYS A 62 -102.20 127.61 11.09
CA LYS A 62 -101.15 128.07 10.20
C LYS A 62 -99.76 127.83 10.78
N GLY A 63 -99.54 128.19 12.05
CA GLY A 63 -98.27 127.92 12.72
C GLY A 63 -97.96 126.42 12.86
N GLN A 64 -98.98 125.58 13.09
CA GLN A 64 -98.81 124.12 13.09
C GLN A 64 -98.53 123.55 11.69
N LEU A 65 -99.14 124.11 10.66
CA LEU A 65 -98.92 123.70 9.27
C LEU A 65 -97.51 124.08 8.82
N GLU A 66 -97.09 125.32 9.06
CA GLU A 66 -95.74 125.82 8.76
C GLU A 66 -94.69 124.98 9.49
N HIS A 67 -94.89 124.70 10.79
CA HIS A 67 -93.97 123.85 11.54
C HIS A 67 -93.91 122.41 10.99
N LYS A 68 -95.04 121.83 10.57
CA LYS A 68 -95.06 120.50 9.95
C LYS A 68 -94.41 120.50 8.57
N GLU A 69 -94.59 121.56 7.79
CA GLU A 69 -93.95 121.72 6.48
C GLU A 69 -92.43 121.86 6.61
N GLU A 70 -91.97 122.65 7.58
CA GLU A 70 -90.54 122.77 7.91
C GLU A 70 -89.94 121.42 8.35
N MET A 71 -90.62 120.69 9.25
CA MET A 71 -90.17 119.37 9.68
C MET A 71 -90.11 118.37 8.52
N LEU A 72 -91.14 118.31 7.68
CA LEU A 72 -91.16 117.43 6.52
C LEU A 72 -90.08 117.80 5.50
N SER A 73 -89.83 119.10 5.30
CA SER A 73 -88.76 119.57 4.43
C SER A 73 -87.38 119.18 4.96
N LEU A 74 -87.17 119.27 6.28
CA LEU A 74 -85.93 118.84 6.91
C LEU A 74 -85.73 117.32 6.75
N GLU A 75 -86.76 116.52 7.08
CA GLU A 75 -86.72 115.06 6.92
C GLU A 75 -86.48 114.65 5.46
N HIS A 76 -87.12 115.31 4.51
CA HIS A 76 -86.90 115.03 3.10
C HIS A 76 -85.48 115.38 2.64
N GLN A 77 -84.88 116.45 3.20
CA GLN A 77 -83.50 116.80 2.92
C GLN A 77 -82.52 115.79 3.54
N GLU A 78 -82.73 115.40 4.80
CA GLU A 78 -81.92 114.36 5.46
C GLU A 78 -81.97 113.03 4.71
N LEU A 79 -83.15 112.62 4.24
CA LEU A 79 -83.31 111.42 3.42
C LEU A 79 -82.58 111.53 2.08
N ARG A 80 -82.57 112.71 1.44
CA ARG A 80 -81.81 112.93 0.20
C ARG A 80 -80.30 112.88 0.43
N ASP A 81 -79.82 113.49 1.50
CA ASP A 81 -78.41 113.49 1.85
C ASP A 81 -77.94 112.07 2.22
N GLU A 82 -78.74 111.31 2.98
CA GLU A 82 -78.45 109.91 3.31
C GLU A 82 -78.48 109.01 2.07
N ASN A 83 -79.43 109.21 1.15
CA ASN A 83 -79.49 108.45 -0.10
C ASN A 83 -78.26 108.74 -0.99
N THR A 84 -77.82 109.99 -1.06
CA THR A 84 -76.57 110.37 -1.74
C THR A 84 -75.37 109.65 -1.12
N ARG A 85 -75.24 109.70 0.22
CA ARG A 85 -74.15 109.02 0.94
C ARG A 85 -74.17 107.50 0.75
N LEU A 86 -75.35 106.89 0.74
CA LEU A 86 -75.50 105.45 0.51
C LEU A 86 -75.13 105.08 -0.94
N ASN A 87 -75.53 105.88 -1.94
CA ASN A 87 -75.14 105.65 -3.33
C ASN A 87 -73.63 105.74 -3.52
N GLU A 88 -72.97 106.78 -2.98
CA GLU A 88 -71.51 106.90 -3.01
C GLU A 88 -70.82 105.68 -2.37
N ARG A 89 -71.38 105.17 -1.26
CA ARG A 89 -70.86 103.97 -0.60
C ARG A 89 -71.08 102.70 -1.43
N VAL A 90 -72.22 102.58 -2.11
CA VAL A 90 -72.48 101.45 -3.02
C VAL A 90 -71.51 101.47 -4.20
N ASP A 91 -71.27 102.64 -4.79
CA ASP A 91 -70.32 102.80 -5.90
C ASP A 91 -68.88 102.44 -5.46
N SER A 92 -68.45 102.93 -4.30
CA SER A 92 -67.14 102.58 -3.72
C SER A 92 -66.99 101.07 -3.46
N LEU A 93 -68.00 100.44 -2.86
CA LEU A 93 -67.98 98.99 -2.61
C LEU A 93 -68.02 98.18 -3.91
N MET A 94 -68.70 98.69 -4.94
CA MET A 94 -68.74 98.05 -6.25
C MET A 94 -67.38 98.09 -6.93
N GLU A 95 -66.66 99.21 -6.83
CA GLU A 95 -65.30 99.36 -7.33
C GLU A 95 -64.31 98.44 -6.59
N GLU A 96 -64.37 98.40 -5.26
CA GLU A 96 -63.57 97.48 -4.43
C GLU A 96 -63.83 96.02 -4.79
N LEU A 97 -65.10 95.63 -4.98
CA LEU A 97 -65.48 94.27 -5.38
C LEU A 97 -64.92 93.93 -6.77
N CYS A 98 -64.96 94.87 -7.71
CA CYS A 98 -64.41 94.68 -9.05
C CYS A 98 -62.89 94.50 -9.01
N GLN A 99 -62.18 95.31 -8.22
CA GLN A 99 -60.74 95.19 -8.01
C GLN A 99 -60.39 93.85 -7.34
N CYS A 100 -61.10 93.48 -6.27
CA CYS A 100 -60.88 92.20 -5.59
C CYS A 100 -61.09 91.00 -6.53
N LYS A 101 -62.12 91.05 -7.38
CA LYS A 101 -62.40 89.99 -8.36
C LYS A 101 -61.30 89.90 -9.42
N LEU A 102 -60.82 91.03 -9.91
CA LEU A 102 -59.74 91.08 -10.90
C LEU A 102 -58.42 90.56 -10.31
N GLU A 103 -58.07 90.98 -9.09
CA GLU A 103 -56.87 90.51 -8.38
C GLU A 103 -56.98 89.02 -8.06
N SER A 104 -58.15 88.52 -7.66
CA SER A 104 -58.38 87.09 -7.42
C SER A 104 -58.17 86.24 -8.68
N GLU A 105 -58.68 86.67 -9.85
CA GLU A 105 -58.48 85.94 -11.11
C GLU A 105 -57.02 86.02 -11.57
N LYS A 106 -56.36 87.17 -11.39
CA LYS A 106 -54.93 87.32 -11.68
C LYS A 106 -54.09 86.39 -10.80
N ASN A 107 -54.34 86.35 -9.49
CA ASN A 107 -53.66 85.46 -8.56
C ASN A 107 -53.88 83.99 -8.92
N LYS A 108 -55.11 83.61 -9.27
CA LYS A 108 -55.44 82.26 -9.72
C LYS A 108 -54.67 81.87 -10.99
N LEU A 109 -54.52 82.79 -11.95
CA LEU A 109 -53.72 82.57 -13.16
C LEU A 109 -52.22 82.46 -12.84
N CYS A 110 -51.68 83.34 -12.00
CA CYS A 110 -50.29 83.25 -11.54
C CYS A 110 -50.00 81.93 -10.84
N LEU A 111 -50.81 81.54 -9.85
CA LEU A 111 -50.68 80.26 -9.14
C LEU A 111 -50.76 79.06 -10.09
N LYS A 112 -51.66 79.10 -11.07
CA LYS A 112 -51.76 78.04 -12.07
C LYS A 112 -50.49 77.94 -12.92
N SER A 113 -49.96 79.08 -13.38
CA SER A 113 -48.71 79.12 -14.15
C SER A 113 -47.53 78.62 -13.32
N GLU A 114 -47.38 79.06 -12.08
CA GLU A 114 -46.33 78.62 -11.15
C GLU A 114 -46.38 77.10 -10.93
N TYR A 115 -47.59 76.56 -10.71
CA TYR A 115 -47.77 75.12 -10.56
C TYR A 115 -47.43 74.33 -11.83
N GLU A 116 -47.82 74.84 -13.01
CA GLU A 116 -47.48 74.22 -14.30
C GLU A 116 -45.97 74.24 -14.58
N ASP A 117 -45.29 75.33 -14.23
CA ASP A 117 -43.83 75.44 -14.37
C ASP A 117 -43.11 74.52 -13.38
N GLU A 118 -43.56 74.42 -12.14
CA GLU A 118 -43.00 73.48 -11.16
C GLU A 118 -43.23 72.02 -11.55
N LEU A 119 -44.41 71.70 -12.10
CA LEU A 119 -44.68 70.36 -12.64
C LEU A 119 -43.74 70.02 -13.80
N ARG A 120 -43.47 70.99 -14.68
CA ARG A 120 -42.54 70.83 -15.81
C ARG A 120 -41.12 70.59 -15.33
N LEU A 121 -40.62 71.41 -14.42
CA LEU A 121 -39.30 71.25 -13.80
C LEU A 121 -39.16 69.88 -13.13
N ARG A 122 -40.21 69.41 -12.45
CA ARG A 122 -40.21 68.11 -11.77
C ARG A 122 -40.14 66.95 -12.76
N LEU A 123 -40.87 67.03 -13.87
CA LEU A 123 -40.82 66.04 -14.95
C LEU A 123 -39.44 66.03 -15.63
N GLU A 124 -38.86 67.20 -15.93
CA GLU A 124 -37.51 67.29 -16.50
C GLU A 124 -36.46 66.66 -15.57
N TYR A 125 -36.56 66.92 -14.26
CA TYR A 125 -35.67 66.31 -13.27
C TYR A 125 -35.86 64.79 -13.16
N GLU A 126 -37.11 64.30 -13.24
CA GLU A 126 -37.42 62.87 -13.24
C GLU A 126 -36.86 62.17 -14.49
N ASP A 127 -36.99 62.80 -15.66
CA ASP A 127 -36.44 62.31 -16.92
C ASP A 127 -34.90 62.25 -16.89
N GLU A 128 -34.26 63.29 -16.35
CA GLU A 128 -32.80 63.32 -16.18
C GLU A 128 -32.32 62.21 -15.22
N LEU A 129 -33.02 62.03 -14.10
CA LEU A 129 -32.73 60.95 -13.15
C LEU A 129 -32.92 59.56 -13.77
N ASN A 130 -33.97 59.37 -14.58
CA ASN A 130 -34.23 58.12 -15.29
C ASN A 130 -33.14 57.83 -16.33
N LEU A 131 -32.68 58.84 -17.08
CA LEU A 131 -31.57 58.71 -18.02
C LEU A 131 -30.26 58.30 -17.32
N GLU A 132 -29.95 58.94 -16.19
CA GLU A 132 -28.80 58.59 -15.34
C GLU A 132 -28.91 57.14 -14.83
N LEU A 133 -30.10 56.75 -14.33
CA LEU A 133 -30.36 55.39 -13.84
C LEU A 133 -30.20 54.34 -14.94
N GLU A 134 -30.74 54.58 -16.13
CA GLU A 134 -30.57 53.69 -17.28
C GLU A 134 -29.11 53.57 -17.71
N HIS A 135 -28.38 54.68 -17.73
CA HIS A 135 -26.95 54.69 -18.03
C HIS A 135 -26.18 53.85 -17.01
N LYS A 136 -26.42 54.07 -15.71
CA LYS A 136 -25.78 53.30 -14.63
C LYS A 136 -26.16 51.82 -14.64
N SER A 137 -27.40 51.49 -15.00
CA SER A 137 -27.87 50.11 -15.17
C SER A 137 -27.15 49.40 -16.32
N ARG A 138 -26.97 50.09 -17.46
CA ARG A 138 -26.17 49.59 -18.59
C ARG A 138 -24.70 49.40 -18.22
N GLU A 139 -24.11 50.37 -17.52
CA GLU A 139 -22.73 50.30 -17.01
C GLU A 139 -22.54 49.09 -16.08
N ALA A 140 -23.44 48.92 -15.10
CA ALA A 140 -23.43 47.78 -14.17
C ALA A 140 -23.57 46.44 -14.90
N SER A 141 -24.43 46.36 -15.92
CA SER A 141 -24.62 45.15 -16.72
C SER A 141 -23.38 44.80 -17.55
N SER A 142 -22.71 45.80 -18.13
CA SER A 142 -21.43 45.64 -18.83
C SER A 142 -20.34 45.13 -17.89
N LEU A 143 -20.18 45.77 -16.73
CA LEU A 143 -19.20 45.37 -15.72
C LEU A 143 -19.47 43.95 -15.20
N ARG A 144 -20.74 43.58 -14.97
CA ARG A 144 -21.12 42.22 -14.56
C ARG A 144 -20.74 41.17 -15.59
N THR A 145 -20.92 41.50 -16.87
CA THR A 145 -20.52 40.64 -17.98
C THR A 145 -19.00 40.48 -18.05
N GLN A 146 -18.25 41.58 -17.91
CA GLN A 146 -16.78 41.56 -17.86
C GLN A 146 -16.25 40.76 -16.67
N LEU A 147 -16.82 40.95 -15.47
CA LEU A 147 -16.49 40.18 -14.27
C LEU A 147 -16.72 38.68 -14.49
N THR A 148 -17.82 38.30 -15.13
CA THR A 148 -18.13 36.90 -15.43
C THR A 148 -17.11 36.30 -16.40
N MET A 149 -16.69 37.05 -17.43
CA MET A 149 -15.65 36.61 -18.36
C MET A 149 -14.29 36.48 -17.68
N LEU A 150 -13.90 37.44 -16.85
CA LEU A 150 -12.65 37.40 -16.08
C LEU A 150 -12.64 36.22 -15.11
N ARG A 151 -13.74 35.99 -14.39
CA ARG A 151 -13.88 34.85 -13.48
C ARG A 151 -13.69 33.52 -14.19
N LYS A 152 -14.34 33.34 -15.36
CA LYS A 152 -14.15 32.14 -16.19
C LYS A 152 -12.71 31.99 -16.68
N LYS A 153 -12.05 33.08 -17.06
CA LYS A 153 -10.63 33.04 -17.48
C LYS A 153 -9.72 32.61 -16.34
N VAL A 154 -9.91 33.17 -15.15
CA VAL A 154 -9.14 32.79 -13.95
C VAL A 154 -9.38 31.31 -13.61
N GLU A 155 -10.63 30.86 -13.59
CA GLU A 155 -10.98 29.46 -13.30
C GLU A 155 -10.35 28.49 -14.31
N VAL A 156 -10.37 28.82 -15.61
CA VAL A 156 -9.71 28.01 -16.65
C VAL A 156 -8.19 27.97 -16.44
N GLU A 157 -7.58 29.08 -16.04
CA GLU A 157 -6.13 29.15 -15.90
C GLU A 157 -5.64 28.50 -14.59
N GLU A 158 -6.39 28.61 -13.50
CA GLU A 158 -6.16 27.85 -12.26
C GLU A 158 -6.27 26.35 -12.51
N VAL A 159 -7.28 25.89 -13.26
CA VAL A 159 -7.43 24.47 -13.63
C VAL A 159 -6.26 24.00 -14.50
N LYS A 160 -5.79 24.82 -15.45
CA LYS A 160 -4.59 24.46 -16.22
C LYS A 160 -3.35 24.37 -15.35
N GLN A 161 -3.12 25.35 -14.47
CA GLN A 161 -1.96 25.37 -13.57
C GLN A 161 -1.93 24.15 -12.65
N LEU A 162 -3.07 23.80 -12.05
CA LEU A 162 -3.21 22.58 -11.24
C LEU A 162 -2.88 21.32 -12.03
N LYS A 163 -3.36 21.23 -13.27
CA LYS A 163 -3.10 20.08 -14.13
C LYS A 163 -1.62 19.97 -14.54
N THR A 164 -0.92 21.09 -14.76
CA THR A 164 0.53 21.09 -14.98
C THR A 164 1.29 20.67 -13.73
N LEU A 165 0.95 21.22 -12.55
CA LEU A 165 1.57 20.83 -11.28
C LEU A 165 1.38 19.34 -10.98
N GLU A 166 0.17 18.80 -11.17
CA GLU A 166 -0.12 17.38 -10.97
C GLU A 166 0.71 16.51 -11.93
N SER A 167 0.90 16.94 -13.18
CA SER A 167 1.76 16.23 -14.13
C SER A 167 3.25 16.33 -13.82
N GLU A 168 3.71 17.46 -13.27
CA GLU A 168 5.09 17.66 -12.83
C GLU A 168 5.40 16.82 -11.59
N GLU A 169 4.49 16.79 -10.61
CA GLU A 169 4.62 15.95 -9.41
C GLU A 169 4.61 14.44 -9.75
N GLN A 170 3.75 14.03 -10.70
CA GLN A 170 3.81 12.68 -11.27
C GLN A 170 5.13 12.40 -11.98
N HIS A 171 5.67 13.35 -12.74
CA HIS A 171 6.95 13.20 -13.42
C HIS A 171 8.11 13.07 -12.42
N GLU A 172 8.15 13.91 -11.38
CA GLU A 172 9.18 13.89 -10.34
C GLU A 172 9.14 12.57 -9.55
N SER A 173 7.95 12.08 -9.20
CA SER A 173 7.81 10.75 -8.56
C SER A 173 8.28 9.62 -9.48
N SER A 174 7.97 9.71 -10.78
CA SER A 174 8.40 8.72 -11.77
C SER A 174 9.92 8.75 -11.99
N GLU A 175 10.54 9.93 -12.00
CA GLU A 175 12.00 10.07 -12.09
C GLU A 175 12.70 9.47 -10.86
N SER A 176 12.17 9.71 -9.66
CA SER A 176 12.67 9.09 -8.42
C SER A 176 12.59 7.56 -8.49
N ASP A 177 11.46 7.02 -8.95
CA ASP A 177 11.27 5.57 -9.12
C ASP A 177 12.23 4.98 -10.17
N ILE A 178 12.45 5.69 -11.29
CA ILE A 178 13.43 5.32 -12.31
C ILE A 178 14.84 5.28 -11.72
N GLU A 179 15.26 6.30 -10.97
CA GLU A 179 16.59 6.36 -10.36
C GLU A 179 16.80 5.21 -9.35
N GLU A 180 15.77 4.85 -8.57
CA GLU A 180 15.83 3.70 -7.67
C GLU A 180 15.94 2.38 -8.45
N LEU A 181 15.18 2.21 -9.53
CA LEU A 181 15.24 1.03 -10.38
C LEU A 181 16.59 0.90 -11.08
N GLU A 182 17.18 1.99 -11.57
CA GLU A 182 18.51 1.99 -12.17
C GLU A 182 19.58 1.55 -11.16
N LYS A 183 19.51 2.02 -9.91
CA LYS A 183 20.41 1.56 -8.83
C LYS A 183 20.26 0.06 -8.58
N LYS A 184 19.03 -0.45 -8.50
CA LYS A 184 18.74 -1.90 -8.33
C LYS A 184 19.25 -2.73 -9.51
N LEU A 185 19.10 -2.22 -10.73
CA LEU A 185 19.55 -2.88 -11.95
C LEU A 185 21.08 -2.95 -12.01
N CYS A 186 21.77 -1.87 -11.68
CA CYS A 186 23.23 -1.83 -11.61
C CYS A 186 23.79 -2.79 -10.56
N GLN A 187 23.13 -2.90 -9.40
CA GLN A 187 23.49 -3.88 -8.37
C GLN A 187 23.30 -5.32 -8.86
N SER A 188 22.16 -5.62 -9.50
CA SER A 188 21.86 -6.93 -10.05
C SER A 188 22.86 -7.34 -11.15
N GLU A 189 23.29 -6.40 -11.99
CA GLU A 189 24.33 -6.66 -13.00
C GLU A 189 25.69 -7.01 -12.38
N LYS A 190 26.07 -6.37 -11.27
CA LYS A 190 27.30 -6.71 -10.54
C LYS A 190 27.24 -8.13 -9.99
N GLU A 191 26.14 -8.48 -9.34
CA GLU A 191 25.91 -9.83 -8.81
C GLU A 191 25.90 -10.88 -9.93
N LYS A 192 25.26 -10.59 -11.06
CA LYS A 192 25.28 -11.45 -12.24
C LYS A 192 26.70 -11.71 -12.74
N LYS A 193 27.52 -10.66 -12.89
CA LYS A 193 28.93 -10.80 -13.33
C LYS A 193 29.76 -11.64 -12.35
N GLU A 194 29.55 -11.47 -11.04
CA GLU A 194 30.25 -12.26 -10.03
C GLU A 194 29.84 -13.74 -10.09
N LEU A 195 28.54 -14.02 -10.24
CA LEU A 195 28.03 -15.38 -10.40
C LEU A 195 28.49 -16.03 -11.70
N GLU A 196 28.52 -15.30 -12.82
CA GLU A 196 29.08 -15.79 -14.09
C GLU A 196 30.56 -16.18 -13.94
N GLY A 197 31.35 -15.38 -13.20
CA GLY A 197 32.73 -15.72 -12.85
C GLY A 197 32.82 -17.03 -12.06
N LYS A 198 32.03 -17.17 -10.98
CA LYS A 198 31.98 -18.41 -10.17
C LYS A 198 31.57 -19.63 -11.00
N VAL A 199 30.60 -19.50 -11.90
CA VAL A 199 30.17 -20.58 -12.79
C VAL A 199 31.28 -20.96 -13.77
N SER A 200 32.02 -19.99 -14.30
CA SER A 200 33.17 -20.26 -15.17
C SER A 200 34.26 -21.05 -14.43
N ASP A 201 34.60 -20.63 -13.21
CA ASP A 201 35.61 -21.31 -12.39
C ASP A 201 35.22 -22.75 -12.05
N GLU A 202 33.96 -22.97 -11.65
CA GLU A 202 33.46 -24.33 -11.37
C GLU A 202 33.38 -25.20 -12.62
N ARG A 203 33.05 -24.63 -13.78
CA ARG A 203 33.12 -25.37 -15.06
C ARG A 203 34.54 -25.81 -15.36
N GLN A 204 35.54 -24.95 -15.14
CA GLN A 204 36.94 -25.32 -15.35
C GLN A 204 37.40 -26.41 -14.36
N LYS A 205 37.02 -26.32 -13.08
CA LYS A 205 37.30 -27.39 -12.10
C LYS A 205 36.68 -28.71 -12.53
N ARG A 206 35.44 -28.69 -13.05
CA ARG A 206 34.75 -29.87 -13.55
C ARG A 206 35.52 -30.50 -14.71
N THR A 207 35.96 -29.72 -15.70
CA THR A 207 36.76 -30.25 -16.83
C THR A 207 38.08 -30.84 -16.38
N ASP A 208 38.74 -30.21 -15.39
CA ASP A 208 40.00 -30.72 -14.84
C ASP A 208 39.80 -32.05 -14.11
N LEU A 209 38.74 -32.18 -13.31
CA LEU A 209 38.36 -33.42 -12.63
C LEU A 209 37.99 -34.52 -13.63
N GLU A 210 37.22 -34.19 -14.67
CA GLU A 210 36.85 -35.13 -15.73
C GLU A 210 38.09 -35.69 -16.43
N SER A 211 39.07 -34.83 -16.75
CA SER A 211 40.36 -35.27 -17.31
C SER A 211 41.15 -36.20 -16.37
N LYS A 212 41.03 -36.02 -15.04
CA LYS A 212 41.66 -36.90 -14.05
C LYS A 212 40.95 -38.26 -13.99
N VAL A 213 39.62 -38.26 -14.05
CA VAL A 213 38.82 -39.50 -14.10
C VAL A 213 39.19 -40.30 -15.34
N ASP A 214 39.27 -39.67 -16.52
CA ASP A 214 39.66 -40.35 -17.75
C ASP A 214 41.04 -41.00 -17.63
N LYS A 215 42.03 -40.29 -17.08
CA LYS A 215 43.39 -40.83 -16.81
C LYS A 215 43.39 -42.00 -15.84
N LEU A 216 42.49 -42.01 -14.86
CA LEU A 216 42.36 -43.13 -13.93
C LEU A 216 41.69 -44.32 -14.60
N CYS A 217 40.64 -44.11 -15.39
CA CYS A 217 39.98 -45.14 -16.18
C CYS A 217 40.94 -45.83 -17.17
N THR A 218 41.86 -45.08 -17.80
CA THR A 218 42.88 -45.69 -18.67
C THR A 218 43.85 -46.57 -17.87
N LYS A 219 44.32 -46.10 -16.71
CA LYS A 219 45.19 -46.89 -15.81
C LYS A 219 44.49 -48.13 -15.28
N GLU A 220 43.22 -48.04 -14.91
CA GLU A 220 42.42 -49.19 -14.47
C GLU A 220 42.36 -50.27 -15.56
N LYS A 221 42.10 -49.89 -16.82
CA LYS A 221 42.12 -50.81 -17.95
C LYS A 221 43.49 -51.46 -18.18
N GLU A 222 44.57 -50.70 -18.03
CA GLU A 222 45.95 -51.22 -18.08
C GLU A 222 46.20 -52.26 -16.97
N TYR A 223 45.84 -51.94 -15.73
CA TYR A 223 45.99 -52.87 -14.60
C TYR A 223 45.14 -54.14 -14.76
N LEU A 224 43.89 -54.02 -15.22
CA LEU A 224 43.03 -55.17 -15.51
C LEU A 224 43.64 -56.06 -16.60
N SER A 225 44.27 -55.48 -17.62
CA SER A 225 44.95 -56.24 -18.66
C SER A 225 46.16 -56.99 -18.10
N LYS A 226 46.97 -56.33 -17.26
CA LYS A 226 48.13 -56.94 -16.60
C LYS A 226 47.74 -58.05 -15.63
N ILE A 227 46.65 -57.88 -14.88
CA ILE A 227 46.11 -58.93 -14.00
C ILE A 227 45.73 -60.16 -14.83
N LYS A 228 45.02 -59.99 -15.95
CA LYS A 228 44.65 -61.11 -16.84
C LYS A 228 45.86 -61.83 -17.42
N GLU A 229 46.96 -61.12 -17.71
CA GLU A 229 48.22 -61.73 -18.14
C GLU A 229 48.85 -62.56 -17.03
N LEU A 230 48.95 -62.01 -15.82
CA LEU A 230 49.48 -62.72 -14.65
C LEU A 230 48.63 -63.92 -14.24
N GLU A 231 47.29 -63.84 -14.36
CA GLU A 231 46.39 -64.97 -14.12
C GLU A 231 46.66 -66.11 -15.11
N LYS A 232 46.90 -65.79 -16.39
CA LYS A 232 47.27 -66.79 -17.39
C LYS A 232 48.62 -67.43 -17.09
N GLU A 233 49.61 -66.62 -16.69
CA GLU A 233 50.94 -67.10 -16.31
C GLU A 233 50.89 -68.00 -15.08
N SER A 234 50.14 -67.61 -14.05
CA SER A 234 49.90 -68.42 -12.85
C SER A 234 49.21 -69.75 -13.19
N LEU A 235 48.22 -69.75 -14.07
CA LEU A 235 47.57 -70.97 -14.55
C LEU A 235 48.51 -71.88 -15.35
N SER A 236 49.44 -71.32 -16.14
CA SER A 236 50.47 -72.13 -16.81
C SER A 236 51.46 -72.73 -15.82
N LEU A 237 51.95 -71.94 -14.85
CA LEU A 237 52.87 -72.42 -13.81
C LEU A 237 52.22 -73.50 -12.94
N GLN A 238 50.94 -73.35 -12.60
CA GLN A 238 50.20 -74.36 -11.84
C GLN A 238 50.04 -75.69 -12.64
N LYS A 239 49.94 -75.61 -13.97
CA LYS A 239 49.94 -76.82 -14.81
C LYS A 239 51.32 -77.47 -14.84
N GLU A 240 52.39 -76.69 -14.99
CA GLU A 240 53.76 -77.19 -14.94
C GLU A 240 54.10 -77.82 -13.59
N GLU A 241 53.69 -77.21 -12.48
CA GLU A 241 53.85 -77.76 -11.13
C GLU A 241 53.14 -79.10 -10.99
N LYS A 242 51.87 -79.20 -11.41
CA LYS A 242 51.13 -80.48 -11.39
C LYS A 242 51.77 -81.55 -12.26
N GLU A 243 52.28 -81.16 -13.43
CA GLU A 243 52.98 -82.09 -14.32
C GLU A 243 54.30 -82.54 -13.71
N SER A 244 55.05 -81.63 -13.08
CA SER A 244 56.27 -81.94 -12.34
C SER A 244 56.00 -82.87 -11.15
N ASP A 245 54.96 -82.61 -10.34
CA ASP A 245 54.55 -83.50 -9.24
C ASP A 245 54.13 -84.88 -9.75
N ASN A 246 53.43 -84.97 -10.88
CA ASN A 246 53.09 -86.25 -11.50
C ASN A 246 54.35 -86.98 -12.00
N THR A 247 55.34 -86.27 -12.54
CA THR A 247 56.63 -86.89 -12.90
C THR A 247 57.43 -87.31 -11.68
N LEU A 248 57.40 -86.54 -10.59
CA LEU A 248 58.10 -86.87 -9.35
C LEU A 248 57.49 -88.09 -8.67
N THR A 249 56.15 -88.18 -8.62
CA THR A 249 55.44 -89.35 -8.08
C THR A 249 55.73 -90.60 -8.89
N THR A 250 55.69 -90.53 -10.23
CA THR A 250 56.03 -91.68 -11.09
C THR A 250 57.48 -92.10 -10.97
N VAL A 251 58.43 -91.16 -10.88
CA VAL A 251 59.85 -91.46 -10.64
C VAL A 251 60.07 -92.05 -9.25
N ASN A 252 59.39 -91.55 -8.21
CA ASN A 252 59.47 -92.11 -6.87
C ASN A 252 58.89 -93.53 -6.82
N ASP A 253 57.77 -93.78 -7.49
CA ASP A 253 57.17 -95.12 -7.61
C ASP A 253 58.12 -96.08 -8.34
N ASP A 254 58.75 -95.65 -9.44
CA ASP A 254 59.73 -96.46 -10.18
C ASP A 254 60.97 -96.74 -9.33
N ARG A 255 61.49 -95.72 -8.62
CA ARG A 255 62.61 -95.86 -7.69
C ARG A 255 62.28 -96.83 -6.56
N ASP A 256 61.12 -96.70 -5.93
CA ASP A 256 60.69 -97.58 -4.84
C ASP A 256 60.48 -99.02 -5.33
N ASN A 257 59.95 -99.20 -6.54
CA ASN A 257 59.88 -100.51 -7.20
C ASN A 257 61.28 -101.08 -7.48
N LYS A 258 62.22 -100.26 -7.94
CA LYS A 258 63.62 -100.64 -8.18
C LYS A 258 64.33 -101.05 -6.89
N VAL A 259 64.10 -100.31 -5.80
CA VAL A 259 64.64 -100.65 -4.47
C VAL A 259 64.08 -101.97 -3.98
N LYS A 260 62.77 -102.22 -4.13
CA LYS A 260 62.15 -103.51 -3.80
C LYS A 260 62.75 -104.66 -4.62
N GLU A 261 62.93 -104.46 -5.92
CA GLU A 261 63.55 -105.45 -6.82
C GLU A 261 64.99 -105.77 -6.37
N LEU A 262 65.83 -104.75 -6.15
CA LEU A 262 67.21 -104.93 -5.70
C LEU A 262 67.31 -105.60 -4.33
N ASN A 263 66.48 -105.22 -3.35
CA ASN A 263 66.46 -105.87 -2.04
C ASN A 263 66.05 -107.34 -2.13
N SER A 264 65.07 -107.67 -2.97
CA SER A 264 64.68 -109.06 -3.20
C SER A 264 65.82 -109.89 -3.83
N SER A 265 66.58 -109.27 -4.73
CA SER A 265 67.75 -109.88 -5.38
C SER A 265 68.92 -110.07 -4.40
N LEU A 266 69.16 -109.08 -3.53
CA LEU A 266 70.17 -109.13 -2.47
C LEU A 266 69.87 -110.25 -1.46
N LEU A 267 68.62 -110.34 -0.98
CA LEU A 267 68.16 -111.42 -0.10
C LEU A 267 68.40 -112.80 -0.73
N LYS A 268 68.09 -112.95 -2.03
CA LYS A 268 68.32 -114.19 -2.78
C LYS A 268 69.80 -114.53 -2.86
N GLN A 269 70.66 -113.58 -3.18
CA GLN A 269 72.11 -113.79 -3.22
C GLN A 269 72.68 -114.10 -1.82
N SER A 270 72.22 -113.42 -0.78
CA SER A 270 72.62 -113.70 0.61
C SER A 270 72.27 -115.13 1.01
N SER A 271 71.07 -115.61 0.66
CA SER A 271 70.68 -117.00 0.90
C SER A 271 71.53 -118.02 0.13
N GLN A 272 71.96 -117.68 -1.09
CA GLN A 272 72.86 -118.54 -1.88
C GLN A 272 74.26 -118.60 -1.26
N ILE A 273 74.78 -117.48 -0.78
CA ILE A 273 76.08 -117.43 -0.08
C ILE A 273 76.04 -118.29 1.17
N GLU A 274 74.98 -118.16 1.98
CA GLU A 274 74.80 -118.94 3.21
C GLU A 274 74.73 -120.45 2.92
N GLN A 275 74.00 -120.84 1.87
CA GLN A 275 73.95 -122.24 1.41
C GLN A 275 75.31 -122.76 0.93
N LEU A 276 76.07 -121.96 0.18
CA LEU A 276 77.41 -122.33 -0.31
C LEU A 276 78.42 -122.44 0.82
N GLN A 277 78.38 -121.53 1.79
CA GLN A 277 79.24 -121.60 2.99
C GLN A 277 78.97 -122.87 3.78
N LYS A 278 77.69 -123.24 3.96
CA LYS A 278 77.31 -124.48 4.64
C LYS A 278 77.78 -125.73 3.89
N ALA A 279 77.64 -125.75 2.55
CA ALA A 279 78.11 -126.86 1.72
C ALA A 279 79.64 -127.00 1.73
N LEU A 280 80.37 -125.88 1.72
CA LEU A 280 81.84 -125.87 1.78
C LEU A 280 82.35 -126.40 3.13
N LEU A 281 81.71 -126.00 4.23
CA LEU A 281 82.06 -126.46 5.58
C LEU A 281 81.85 -127.97 5.72
N GLU A 282 80.76 -128.50 5.19
CA GLU A 282 80.46 -129.93 5.27
C GLU A 282 81.45 -130.76 4.44
N LYS A 283 81.81 -130.28 3.24
CA LYS A 283 82.85 -130.90 2.42
C LYS A 283 84.22 -130.88 3.11
N LYS A 284 84.58 -129.77 3.76
CA LYS A 284 85.82 -129.64 4.55
C LYS A 284 85.85 -130.63 5.72
N LYS A 285 84.73 -130.84 6.43
CA LYS A 285 84.62 -131.86 7.47
C LYS A 285 84.84 -133.28 6.93
N GLU A 286 84.25 -133.60 5.78
CA GLU A 286 84.44 -134.90 5.13
C GLU A 286 85.90 -135.15 4.74
N GLU A 287 86.57 -134.15 4.14
CA GLU A 287 87.99 -134.24 3.76
C GLU A 287 88.90 -134.45 4.98
N VAL A 288 88.65 -133.73 6.08
CA VAL A 288 89.41 -133.89 7.33
C VAL A 288 89.19 -135.27 7.95
N LEU A 289 87.94 -135.75 8.01
CA LEU A 289 87.63 -137.11 8.49
C LEU A 289 88.30 -138.19 7.63
N PHE A 290 88.35 -137.98 6.32
CA PHE A 290 89.03 -138.89 5.40
C PHE A 290 90.55 -138.92 5.64
N LEU A 291 91.19 -137.75 5.81
CA LEU A 291 92.60 -137.64 6.15
C LEU A 291 92.91 -138.30 7.50
N GLN A 292 92.05 -138.11 8.50
CA GLN A 292 92.22 -138.71 9.82
C GLN A 292 92.19 -140.24 9.77
N ARG A 293 91.27 -140.84 8.99
CA ARG A 293 91.26 -142.30 8.74
C ARG A 293 92.50 -142.80 8.02
N MET A 294 92.98 -142.05 7.03
CA MET A 294 94.19 -142.40 6.28
C MET A 294 95.42 -142.40 7.18
N ILE A 295 95.55 -141.38 8.04
CA ILE A 295 96.61 -141.30 9.05
C ILE A 295 96.52 -142.50 10.00
N GLU A 296 95.34 -142.79 10.56
CA GLU A 296 95.17 -143.97 11.42
C GLU A 296 95.59 -145.27 10.74
N TYR A 297 95.12 -145.50 9.51
CA TYR A 297 95.44 -146.70 8.75
C TYR A 297 96.95 -146.87 8.51
N VAL A 298 97.62 -145.84 7.98
CA VAL A 298 99.06 -145.90 7.70
C VAL A 298 99.87 -146.08 8.97
N THR A 299 99.48 -145.37 10.04
CA THR A 299 100.22 -145.42 11.29
C THR A 299 100.08 -146.78 11.98
N ASP A 300 98.88 -147.36 11.98
CA ASP A 300 98.64 -148.70 12.52
C ASP A 300 99.39 -149.78 11.73
N GLU A 301 99.46 -149.67 10.40
CA GLU A 301 100.21 -150.62 9.57
C GLU A 301 101.72 -150.51 9.80
N VAL A 302 102.25 -149.30 9.95
CA VAL A 302 103.67 -149.07 10.29
C VAL A 302 103.99 -149.56 11.71
N GLU A 303 103.12 -149.31 12.69
CA GLU A 303 103.26 -149.86 14.05
C GLU A 303 103.32 -151.39 14.02
N LYS A 304 102.42 -152.03 13.26
CA LYS A 304 102.37 -153.48 13.11
C LYS A 304 103.67 -154.03 12.52
N LEU A 305 104.15 -153.44 11.42
CA LEU A 305 105.42 -153.82 10.79
C LEU A 305 106.60 -153.70 11.74
N VAL A 306 106.63 -152.69 12.61
CA VAL A 306 107.71 -152.52 13.61
C VAL A 306 107.62 -153.56 14.73
N ARG A 307 106.42 -153.90 15.21
CA ARG A 307 106.22 -154.94 16.24
C ARG A 307 106.69 -156.31 15.74
N GLU A 308 106.27 -156.66 14.53
CA GLU A 308 106.51 -157.98 13.90
C GLU A 308 107.95 -158.14 13.36
N ASN A 309 108.75 -157.08 13.30
CA ASN A 309 110.09 -157.15 12.74
C ASN A 309 111.09 -157.85 13.68
N GLU A 310 111.60 -159.02 13.31
CA GLU A 310 112.55 -159.80 14.14
C GLU A 310 113.98 -159.23 14.15
N VAL A 311 114.31 -158.30 13.24
CA VAL A 311 115.67 -157.76 13.05
C VAL A 311 115.97 -156.59 14.00
N ILE A 312 114.93 -155.89 14.46
CA ILE A 312 115.08 -154.71 15.32
C ILE A 312 115.18 -155.14 16.78
N ARG A 313 116.24 -154.72 17.47
CA ARG A 313 116.41 -154.94 18.91
C ARG A 313 115.24 -154.32 19.70
N ASP A 314 114.81 -154.98 20.77
CA ASP A 314 113.64 -154.55 21.55
C ASP A 314 113.74 -153.12 22.10
N ASP A 315 114.94 -152.68 22.51
CA ASP A 315 115.18 -151.30 22.95
C ASP A 315 114.86 -150.28 21.83
N ASP A 316 115.25 -150.61 20.60
CA ASP A 316 115.05 -149.78 19.42
C ASP A 316 113.57 -149.84 18.96
N LYS A 317 112.90 -150.99 19.07
CA LYS A 317 111.44 -151.10 18.82
C LYS A 317 110.62 -150.17 19.71
N LYS A 318 110.98 -150.08 20.99
CA LYS A 318 110.29 -149.22 21.95
C LYS A 318 110.42 -147.74 21.58
N VAL A 319 111.62 -147.32 21.17
CA VAL A 319 111.86 -145.95 20.69
C VAL A 319 111.09 -145.69 19.40
N ILE A 320 111.13 -146.60 18.43
CA ILE A 320 110.44 -146.45 17.14
C ILE A 320 108.91 -146.38 17.33
N LEU A 321 108.31 -147.23 18.18
CA LEU A 321 106.88 -147.18 18.47
C LEU A 321 106.47 -145.88 19.18
N GLN A 322 107.31 -145.36 20.10
CA GLN A 322 107.06 -144.04 20.69
C GLN A 322 107.12 -142.92 19.65
N VAL A 323 108.07 -142.97 18.71
CA VAL A 323 108.17 -142.01 17.61
C VAL A 323 106.95 -142.12 16.70
N ILE A 324 106.47 -143.33 16.38
CA ILE A 324 105.27 -143.53 15.57
C ILE A 324 104.03 -142.97 16.29
N GLN A 325 103.85 -143.23 17.58
CA GLN A 325 102.74 -142.64 18.35
C GLN A 325 102.81 -141.12 18.44
N ALA A 326 104.00 -140.56 18.67
CA ALA A 326 104.20 -139.12 18.65
C ALA A 326 103.86 -138.53 17.26
N THR A 327 104.26 -139.22 16.20
CA THR A 327 103.96 -138.83 14.82
C THR A 327 102.46 -138.94 14.51
N LYS A 328 101.78 -139.99 15.02
CA LYS A 328 100.31 -140.16 14.93
C LYS A 328 99.59 -138.96 15.51
N SER A 329 99.95 -138.58 16.74
CA SER A 329 99.32 -137.46 17.44
C SER A 329 99.51 -136.14 16.69
N VAL A 330 100.72 -135.86 16.20
CA VAL A 330 101.01 -134.65 15.42
C VAL A 330 100.21 -134.62 14.11
N LEU A 331 100.16 -135.74 13.37
CA LEU A 331 99.44 -135.79 12.10
C LEU A 331 97.92 -135.64 12.28
N VAL A 332 97.35 -136.23 13.33
CA VAL A 332 95.92 -136.08 13.66
C VAL A 332 95.60 -134.64 14.09
N GLU A 333 96.47 -134.00 14.86
CA GLU A 333 96.32 -132.61 15.28
C GLU A 333 96.44 -131.65 14.09
N GLU A 334 97.39 -131.88 13.18
CA GLU A 334 97.54 -131.10 11.94
C GLU A 334 96.31 -131.25 11.03
N ALA A 335 95.74 -132.45 10.92
CA ALA A 335 94.50 -132.66 10.17
C ALA A 335 93.31 -131.89 10.77
N ALA A 336 93.23 -131.78 12.10
CA ALA A 336 92.16 -131.05 12.79
C ALA A 336 92.24 -129.52 12.60
N GLN A 337 93.43 -128.96 12.33
CA GLN A 337 93.62 -127.53 12.07
C GLN A 337 93.03 -127.06 10.72
N TYR A 338 92.66 -127.98 9.81
CA TYR A 338 92.02 -127.64 8.54
C TYR A 338 90.52 -127.33 8.64
N LEU A 339 89.92 -127.43 9.84
CA LEU A 339 88.57 -126.94 10.12
C LEU A 339 88.60 -125.43 10.44
N PRO A 340 87.88 -124.59 9.68
CA PRO A 340 87.75 -123.19 10.04
C PRO A 340 86.89 -123.06 11.31
N GLY A 341 87.41 -122.35 12.32
CA GLY A 341 86.66 -121.98 13.52
C GLY A 341 85.46 -121.09 13.17
N GLU A 342 84.33 -121.33 13.83
CA GLU A 342 83.09 -120.57 13.65
C GLU A 342 83.26 -119.13 14.11
N THR A 343 83.74 -118.25 13.23
CA THR A 343 83.58 -116.80 13.39
C THR A 343 82.32 -116.34 12.65
N SER A 344 81.35 -115.98 13.47
CA SER A 344 80.07 -115.31 13.21
C SER A 344 80.12 -114.15 12.20
N VAL A 345 79.01 -113.93 11.49
CA VAL A 345 78.76 -112.70 10.71
C VAL A 345 77.54 -111.97 11.28
N PRO A 346 77.59 -110.64 11.51
CA PRO A 346 76.52 -109.87 12.16
C PRO A 346 75.39 -109.45 11.21
N SER A 347 74.19 -109.34 11.78
CA SER A 347 72.98 -108.74 11.19
C SER A 347 73.15 -107.25 10.88
N PHE A 348 72.71 -106.83 9.70
CA PHE A 348 72.61 -105.41 9.32
C PHE A 348 71.13 -105.02 9.21
N VAL A 349 70.66 -104.18 10.13
CA VAL A 349 69.44 -103.37 9.98
C VAL A 349 69.81 -101.97 10.46
N GLU A 350 69.74 -100.99 9.57
CA GLU A 350 69.34 -99.62 9.94
C GLU A 350 68.93 -98.82 8.70
N ASP A 351 67.75 -98.22 8.81
CA ASP A 351 67.05 -97.35 7.88
C ASP A 351 67.20 -95.90 8.39
N PRO A 352 67.41 -94.89 7.51
CA PRO A 352 67.16 -93.51 7.89
C PRO A 352 66.01 -92.91 7.10
N GLY A 353 64.97 -92.53 7.86
CA GLY A 353 63.81 -91.79 7.38
C GLY A 353 64.12 -90.38 6.89
N TYR A 354 63.23 -89.88 6.03
CA TYR A 354 63.19 -88.48 5.60
C TYR A 354 61.96 -87.77 6.20
N THR A 355 62.23 -86.69 6.92
CA THR A 355 61.25 -85.79 7.52
C THR A 355 60.64 -84.86 6.47
N SER A 356 59.31 -84.88 6.43
CA SER A 356 58.42 -83.89 5.84
C SER A 356 58.57 -82.53 6.53
N ILE A 357 58.68 -81.44 5.76
CA ILE A 357 58.45 -80.07 6.25
C ILE A 357 57.62 -79.32 5.21
N CYS A 358 56.51 -78.79 5.70
CA CYS A 358 55.54 -77.97 4.99
C CYS A 358 55.54 -76.55 5.60
N SER A 359 55.13 -75.56 4.80
CA SER A 359 54.46 -74.29 5.17
C SER A 359 55.26 -73.06 5.64
N THR A 360 55.05 -71.94 4.93
CA THR A 360 54.67 -70.58 5.45
C THR A 360 54.34 -69.67 4.25
N LEU A 361 53.13 -69.12 4.05
CA LEU A 361 52.39 -67.98 4.66
C LEU A 361 53.06 -66.57 4.56
N ILE A 362 52.33 -65.68 3.85
CA ILE A 362 51.94 -64.29 4.20
C ILE A 362 52.65 -63.07 3.55
N ASN A 363 51.78 -62.26 2.91
CA ASN A 363 51.72 -60.81 2.66
C ASN A 363 52.82 -60.10 1.87
N SER A 364 52.44 -59.47 0.75
CA SER A 364 51.96 -58.08 0.75
C SER A 364 51.20 -57.73 -0.52
#